data_AF-A0A1Q6V950-F1
#
_entry.id   AF-A0A1Q6V950-F1
#
_cell.length_a   1.000
_cell.length_b   1.000
_cell.length_c   1.000
_cell.angle_alpha   90.00
_cell.angle_beta   90.00
_cell.angle_gamma   90.00
#
_symmetry.space_group_name_H-M   'P 1'
#
loop_
_entity.id
_entity.type
_entity.pdbx_description
1 polymer ?
#
loop_
_entity_poly.entity_id
_entity_poly.type
_entity_poly.pdbx_seq_one_letter_code
_entity_poly.pdbx_strand_id
1 'polypeptide(L)'
;MLTQLALECQPITVRGLMYRAQASGLFPSTTLTYYQQTARVVLKLRRAGIVPYDWIVDSTRRRLKPSSWSGLKDFTEDAANAYRLNLWSRQAHYIEFFVEKDAMAGILQPVTYEYDVHLNVIRGQVSETFVWNIAEEWKEIEKPIFAYYLGDHDPSGLKIEVSLKSKLHHFTGKDFSWQRLAITEDDFKDKGLLGFPVKRSGSWREYLARHDDRCVEVDALPPDEIRERVKNSIELHIESIEWEKLKETERLERESWKQIASALAA
;
A
#
# COMPACT_ATOMS: atom_id res chain seq x y z
N MET A 1 -23.90 11.83 -5.57
CA MET A 1 -22.64 12.27 -4.90
C MET A 1 -21.87 11.13 -4.27
N LEU A 2 -22.38 10.40 -3.27
CA LEU A 2 -21.64 9.25 -2.68
C LEU A 2 -21.25 8.17 -3.71
N THR A 3 -22.15 7.83 -4.66
CA THR A 3 -21.83 6.89 -5.75
C THR A 3 -20.69 7.40 -6.63
N GLN A 4 -20.65 8.70 -6.91
CA GLN A 4 -19.61 9.33 -7.72
C GLN A 4 -18.25 9.27 -7.01
N LEU A 5 -18.22 9.61 -5.71
CA LEU A 5 -17.02 9.49 -4.89
C LEU A 5 -16.55 8.03 -4.77
N ALA A 6 -17.47 7.08 -4.72
CA ALA A 6 -17.13 5.66 -4.72
C ALA A 6 -16.55 5.21 -6.07
N LEU A 7 -17.07 5.71 -7.20
CA LEU A 7 -16.54 5.45 -8.54
C LEU A 7 -15.13 6.03 -8.74
N GLU A 8 -14.90 7.25 -8.25
CA GLU A 8 -13.62 7.95 -8.41
C GLU A 8 -12.51 7.37 -7.52
N CYS A 9 -12.87 6.84 -6.35
CA CYS A 9 -11.91 6.39 -5.35
C CYS A 9 -11.88 4.86 -5.17
N GLN A 10 -12.62 4.09 -5.96
CA GLN A 10 -12.61 2.63 -5.82
C GLN A 10 -11.22 2.03 -6.13
N PRO A 11 -10.79 0.99 -5.39
CA PRO A 11 -11.47 0.41 -4.23
C PRO A 11 -11.29 1.27 -2.95
N ILE A 12 -12.36 1.45 -2.17
CA ILE A 12 -12.34 2.27 -0.94
C ILE A 12 -13.06 1.62 0.24
N THR A 13 -12.61 1.85 1.46
CA THR A 13 -13.37 1.42 2.66
C THR A 13 -14.58 2.33 2.91
N VAL A 14 -15.59 1.85 3.64
CA VAL A 14 -16.73 2.70 4.08
C VAL A 14 -16.24 3.94 4.85
N ARG A 15 -15.17 3.79 5.64
CA ARG A 15 -14.55 4.88 6.38
C ARG A 15 -13.84 5.86 5.45
N GLY A 16 -13.08 5.37 4.47
CA GLY A 16 -12.46 6.20 3.45
C GLY A 16 -13.50 7.01 2.68
N LEU A 17 -14.60 6.38 2.28
CA LEU A 17 -15.67 7.07 1.56
C LEU A 17 -16.33 8.17 2.40
N MET A 18 -16.49 7.97 3.71
CA MET A 18 -16.95 9.00 4.64
C MET A 18 -15.98 10.20 4.67
N TYR A 19 -14.67 9.96 4.71
CA TYR A 19 -13.67 11.04 4.66
C TYR A 19 -13.74 11.82 3.34
N ARG A 20 -13.86 11.13 2.19
CA ARG A 20 -14.05 11.79 0.89
C ARG A 20 -15.35 12.59 0.82
N ALA A 21 -16.42 12.09 1.43
CA ALA A 21 -17.67 12.79 1.56
C ALA A 21 -17.53 14.06 2.43
N GLN A 22 -16.78 14.02 3.52
CA GLN A 22 -16.48 15.23 4.30
C GLN A 22 -15.64 16.24 3.49
N ALA A 23 -14.58 15.77 2.83
CA ALA A 23 -13.68 16.62 2.05
C ALA A 23 -14.39 17.33 0.87
N SER A 24 -15.39 16.68 0.28
CA SER A 24 -16.26 17.25 -0.77
C SER A 24 -17.41 18.11 -0.23
N GLY A 25 -17.45 18.35 1.09
CA GLY A 25 -18.48 19.17 1.75
C GLY A 25 -19.82 18.47 1.96
N LEU A 26 -19.95 17.17 1.65
CA LEU A 26 -21.18 16.40 1.87
C LEU A 26 -21.48 16.22 3.36
N PHE A 27 -20.44 16.01 4.17
CA PHE A 27 -20.54 15.86 5.61
C PHE A 27 -19.78 16.95 6.33
N PRO A 28 -20.34 17.52 7.42
CA PRO A 28 -19.67 18.58 8.17
C PRO A 28 -18.54 18.04 9.07
N SER A 29 -18.49 16.73 9.33
CA SER A 29 -17.45 16.10 10.16
C SER A 29 -17.38 14.59 9.93
N THR A 30 -16.45 13.93 10.61
CA THR A 30 -16.14 12.49 10.49
C THR A 30 -16.59 11.69 11.72
N THR A 31 -17.65 12.16 12.38
CA THR A 31 -18.18 11.49 13.59
C THR A 31 -18.78 10.12 13.28
N LEU A 32 -18.96 9.30 14.33
CA LEU A 32 -19.57 7.98 14.23
C LEU A 32 -20.95 8.01 13.56
N THR A 33 -21.72 9.09 13.74
CA THR A 33 -23.01 9.28 13.10
C THR A 33 -22.89 9.31 11.57
N TYR A 34 -21.94 10.08 11.03
CA TYR A 34 -21.73 10.15 9.58
C TYR A 34 -21.14 8.86 9.02
N TYR A 35 -20.32 8.16 9.80
CA TYR A 35 -19.87 6.82 9.43
C TYR A 35 -21.07 5.85 9.28
N GLN A 36 -21.98 5.82 10.25
CA GLN A 36 -23.16 4.97 10.21
C GLN A 36 -24.11 5.34 9.07
N GLN A 37 -24.28 6.64 8.79
CA GLN A 37 -25.06 7.11 7.65
C GLN A 37 -24.43 6.65 6.32
N THR A 38 -23.13 6.82 6.16
CA THR A 38 -22.37 6.35 4.99
C THR A 38 -22.55 4.84 4.81
N ALA A 39 -22.32 4.06 5.86
CA ALA A 39 -22.48 2.61 5.84
C ALA A 39 -23.90 2.19 5.40
N ARG A 40 -24.94 2.84 5.93
CA ARG A 40 -26.34 2.54 5.63
C ARG A 40 -26.70 2.87 4.18
N VAL A 41 -26.26 4.03 3.68
CA VAL A 41 -26.54 4.47 2.31
C VAL A 41 -25.81 3.57 1.31
N VAL A 42 -24.51 3.34 1.54
CA VAL A 42 -23.70 2.47 0.69
C VAL A 42 -24.27 1.05 0.64
N LEU A 43 -24.73 0.50 1.77
CA LEU A 43 -25.36 -0.82 1.79
C LEU A 43 -26.63 -0.86 0.92
N LYS A 44 -27.48 0.18 0.96
CA LYS A 44 -28.67 0.27 0.10
C LYS A 44 -28.29 0.34 -1.38
N LEU A 45 -27.29 1.15 -1.72
CA LEU A 45 -26.81 1.30 -3.10
C LEU A 45 -26.20 0.00 -3.63
N ARG A 46 -25.46 -0.73 -2.78
CA ARG A 46 -24.89 -2.04 -3.12
C ARG A 46 -25.98 -3.08 -3.37
N ARG A 47 -26.97 -3.15 -2.49
CA ARG A 47 -28.12 -4.06 -2.65
C ARG A 47 -28.96 -3.74 -3.89
N ALA A 48 -28.98 -2.49 -4.33
CA ALA A 48 -29.65 -2.06 -5.55
C ALA A 48 -28.80 -2.24 -6.83
N GLY A 49 -27.55 -2.73 -6.72
CA GLY A 49 -26.64 -2.91 -7.86
C GLY A 49 -26.04 -1.61 -8.41
N ILE A 50 -26.25 -0.47 -7.75
CA ILE A 50 -25.76 0.85 -8.19
C ILE A 50 -24.28 1.04 -7.82
N VAL A 51 -23.88 0.52 -6.65
CA VAL A 51 -22.47 0.46 -6.23
C VAL A 51 -22.06 -1.00 -6.25
N PRO A 52 -21.17 -1.41 -7.16
CA PRO A 52 -20.63 -2.76 -7.18
C PRO A 52 -20.02 -3.17 -5.84
N TYR A 53 -20.13 -4.46 -5.50
CA TYR A 53 -19.69 -4.96 -4.19
C TYR A 53 -18.17 -4.89 -4.01
N ASP A 54 -17.41 -4.97 -5.08
CA ASP A 54 -15.96 -4.87 -5.18
C ASP A 54 -15.43 -3.44 -4.95
N TRP A 55 -16.25 -2.39 -5.16
CA TRP A 55 -15.82 -1.01 -4.92
C TRP A 55 -15.60 -0.68 -3.44
N ILE A 56 -16.27 -1.41 -2.55
CA ILE A 56 -16.25 -1.15 -1.10
C ILE A 56 -15.61 -2.32 -0.36
N VAL A 57 -14.37 -2.11 0.08
CA VAL A 57 -13.53 -3.13 0.72
C VAL A 57 -13.64 -3.11 2.25
N ASP A 58 -13.69 -4.30 2.86
CA ASP A 58 -13.61 -4.53 4.31
C ASP A 58 -12.36 -5.37 4.59
N SER A 59 -11.28 -4.71 4.99
CA SER A 59 -9.98 -5.34 5.25
C SER A 59 -9.91 -6.11 6.57
N THR A 60 -10.99 -6.13 7.38
CA THR A 60 -10.97 -6.69 8.73
C THR A 60 -11.59 -8.08 8.86
N ARG A 61 -12.43 -8.49 7.91
CA ARG A 61 -13.19 -9.75 7.98
C ARG A 61 -12.65 -10.75 6.95
N ARG A 62 -12.04 -11.84 7.43
CA ARG A 62 -11.50 -12.92 6.58
C ARG A 62 -12.23 -14.23 6.83
N ARG A 63 -12.56 -14.96 5.76
CA ARG A 63 -12.94 -16.37 5.85
C ARG A 63 -11.67 -17.20 5.64
N LEU A 64 -11.34 -18.03 6.62
CA LEU A 64 -10.19 -18.93 6.55
C LEU A 64 -10.66 -20.31 6.11
N LYS A 65 -10.15 -20.79 4.98
CA LYS A 65 -10.28 -22.16 4.50
C LYS A 65 -8.98 -22.49 3.75
N PRO A 66 -8.42 -23.71 3.89
CA PRO A 66 -7.35 -24.14 3.00
C PRO A 66 -7.77 -24.05 1.53
N SER A 67 -6.83 -23.72 0.64
CA SER A 67 -7.03 -23.86 -0.79
C SER A 67 -7.30 -25.33 -1.12
N SER A 68 -8.36 -25.60 -1.89
CA SER A 68 -8.80 -26.96 -2.21
C SER A 68 -9.49 -26.94 -3.57
N TRP A 69 -9.16 -27.90 -4.42
CA TRP A 69 -9.70 -28.02 -5.78
C TRP A 69 -10.43 -29.35 -5.96
N SER A 70 -11.38 -29.38 -6.89
CA SER A 70 -12.18 -30.55 -7.24
C SER A 70 -11.42 -31.59 -8.07
N GLY A 71 -10.27 -31.21 -8.65
CA GLY A 71 -9.40 -32.09 -9.43
C GLY A 71 -8.24 -31.32 -10.06
N LEU A 72 -7.44 -32.03 -10.88
CA LEU A 72 -6.26 -31.45 -11.53
C LEU A 72 -6.61 -30.30 -12.48
N LYS A 73 -7.71 -30.40 -13.22
CA LYS A 73 -8.16 -29.34 -14.12
C LYS A 73 -8.40 -28.02 -13.38
N ASP A 74 -9.23 -28.07 -12.35
CA ASP A 74 -9.58 -26.94 -11.48
C ASP A 74 -8.32 -26.29 -10.87
N PHE A 75 -7.39 -27.12 -10.38
CA PHE A 75 -6.10 -26.65 -9.89
C PHE A 75 -5.25 -25.98 -11.00
N THR A 76 -5.22 -26.55 -12.20
CA THR A 76 -4.37 -26.04 -13.30
C THR A 76 -4.92 -24.75 -13.88
N GLU A 77 -6.24 -24.58 -13.94
CA GLU A 77 -6.88 -23.31 -14.32
C GLU A 77 -6.53 -22.20 -13.31
N ASP A 78 -6.60 -22.50 -12.01
CA ASP A 78 -6.17 -21.57 -10.97
C ASP A 78 -4.67 -21.28 -11.05
N ALA A 79 -3.82 -22.29 -11.26
CA ALA A 79 -2.38 -22.12 -11.42
C ALA A 79 -2.05 -21.23 -12.63
N ALA A 80 -2.74 -21.43 -13.76
CA ALA A 80 -2.55 -20.61 -14.97
C ALA A 80 -2.94 -19.15 -14.75
N ASN A 81 -4.01 -18.90 -14.00
CA ASN A 81 -4.47 -17.54 -13.68
C ASN A 81 -3.59 -16.86 -12.63
N ALA A 82 -3.10 -17.64 -11.66
CA ALA A 82 -2.24 -17.18 -10.58
C ALA A 82 -0.78 -17.04 -10.99
N TYR A 83 -0.34 -17.68 -12.08
CA TYR A 83 1.06 -17.67 -12.50
C TYR A 83 1.58 -16.24 -12.67
N ARG A 84 2.62 -15.92 -11.93
CA ARG A 84 3.35 -14.66 -12.00
C ARG A 84 4.84 -14.98 -12.04
N LEU A 85 5.54 -14.44 -13.02
CA LEU A 85 7.00 -14.53 -13.07
C LEU A 85 7.56 -13.41 -12.21
N ASN A 86 8.50 -13.73 -11.32
CA ASN A 86 9.18 -12.71 -10.52
C ASN A 86 10.04 -11.81 -11.45
N LEU A 87 9.51 -10.63 -11.79
CA LEU A 87 10.17 -9.69 -12.69
C LEU A 87 11.44 -9.08 -12.06
N TRP A 88 11.51 -9.07 -10.73
CA TRP A 88 12.66 -8.60 -9.95
C TRP A 88 13.81 -9.61 -9.87
N SER A 89 13.60 -10.86 -10.30
CA SER A 89 14.61 -11.92 -10.27
C SER A 89 15.88 -11.57 -11.05
N ARG A 90 15.78 -10.80 -12.15
CA ARG A 90 16.93 -10.35 -12.95
C ARG A 90 17.30 -8.87 -12.78
N GLN A 91 16.54 -8.12 -11.98
CA GLN A 91 16.89 -6.74 -11.69
C GLN A 91 18.09 -6.66 -10.74
N ALA A 92 18.88 -5.60 -10.83
CA ALA A 92 20.09 -5.44 -10.02
C ALA A 92 19.80 -5.19 -8.54
N HIS A 93 18.61 -4.66 -8.22
CA HIS A 93 18.22 -4.21 -6.90
C HIS A 93 17.00 -4.97 -6.40
N TYR A 94 16.88 -5.10 -5.08
CA TYR A 94 15.62 -5.45 -4.43
C TYR A 94 15.02 -4.19 -3.82
N ILE A 95 13.72 -3.99 -4.01
CA ILE A 95 13.01 -2.82 -3.49
C ILE A 95 11.77 -3.21 -2.71
N GLU A 96 11.48 -2.46 -1.66
CA GLU A 96 10.31 -2.70 -0.80
C GLU A 96 9.77 -1.40 -0.18
N PHE A 97 8.45 -1.30 -0.07
CA PHE A 97 7.76 -0.10 0.39
C PHE A 97 7.12 -0.31 1.77
N PHE A 98 7.14 0.73 2.58
CA PHE A 98 6.53 0.79 3.91
C PHE A 98 5.61 2.00 3.98
N VAL A 99 4.38 1.80 4.45
CA VAL A 99 3.41 2.87 4.65
C VAL A 99 2.80 2.81 6.03
N GLU A 100 2.85 3.93 6.75
CA GLU A 100 2.31 4.04 8.11
C GLU A 100 0.79 3.80 8.16
N LYS A 101 0.07 4.45 7.24
CA LYS A 101 -1.38 4.63 7.32
C LYS A 101 -2.12 3.63 6.45
N ASP A 102 -3.06 2.89 7.06
CA ASP A 102 -3.87 1.87 6.35
C ASP A 102 -4.66 2.44 5.16
N ALA A 103 -5.14 3.69 5.28
CA ALA A 103 -5.89 4.36 4.23
C ALA A 103 -5.06 4.57 2.94
N MET A 104 -3.73 4.65 3.04
CA MET A 104 -2.84 4.80 1.89
C MET A 104 -2.67 3.50 1.10
N ALA A 105 -3.00 2.34 1.68
CA ALA A 105 -2.87 1.06 0.99
C ALA A 105 -3.66 1.06 -0.32
N GLY A 106 -4.92 1.53 -0.33
CA GLY A 106 -5.73 1.59 -1.56
C GLY A 106 -5.20 2.55 -2.63
N ILE A 107 -4.43 3.57 -2.24
CA ILE A 107 -3.82 4.53 -3.17
C ILE A 107 -2.57 3.91 -3.81
N LEU A 108 -1.73 3.26 -3.00
CA LEU A 108 -0.44 2.71 -3.41
C LEU A 108 -0.54 1.35 -4.09
N GLN A 109 -1.50 0.51 -3.66
CA GLN A 109 -1.65 -0.86 -4.11
C GLN A 109 -1.69 -0.99 -5.64
N PRO A 110 -2.44 -0.17 -6.42
CA PRO A 110 -2.45 -0.25 -7.87
C PRO A 110 -1.04 -0.16 -8.49
N VAL A 111 -0.22 0.80 -8.03
CA VAL A 111 1.15 0.99 -8.52
C VAL A 111 2.02 -0.18 -8.09
N THR A 112 1.98 -0.55 -6.82
CA THR A 112 2.83 -1.64 -6.32
C THR A 112 2.48 -3.00 -6.93
N TYR A 113 1.20 -3.23 -7.27
CA TYR A 113 0.75 -4.43 -7.97
C TYR A 113 1.20 -4.45 -9.44
N GLU A 114 1.13 -3.30 -10.12
CA GLU A 114 1.57 -3.18 -11.51
C GLU A 114 3.04 -3.56 -11.68
N TYR A 115 3.88 -3.16 -10.72
CA TYR A 115 5.31 -3.41 -10.75
C TYR A 115 5.78 -4.61 -9.90
N ASP A 116 4.86 -5.41 -9.35
CA ASP A 116 5.19 -6.60 -8.55
C ASP A 116 6.16 -6.31 -7.38
N VAL A 117 5.88 -5.25 -6.61
CA VAL A 117 6.69 -4.85 -5.44
C VAL A 117 5.91 -4.99 -4.13
N HIS A 118 6.63 -5.32 -3.05
CA HIS A 118 6.04 -5.44 -1.72
C HIS A 118 5.64 -4.08 -1.15
N LEU A 119 4.42 -4.04 -0.57
CA LEU A 119 3.89 -2.90 0.17
C LEU A 119 3.50 -3.32 1.58
N ASN A 120 4.25 -2.84 2.57
CA ASN A 120 4.05 -3.13 3.98
C ASN A 120 3.23 -2.03 4.66
N VAL A 121 2.03 -2.39 5.09
CA VAL A 121 1.14 -1.48 5.85
C VAL A 121 1.34 -1.72 7.35
N ILE A 122 2.06 -0.80 8.01
CA ILE A 122 2.58 -1.00 9.38
C ILE A 122 1.61 -0.54 10.50
N ARG A 123 0.64 0.35 10.21
CA ARG A 123 -0.43 0.79 11.14
C ARG A 123 0.10 1.29 12.51
N GLY A 124 0.91 2.33 12.48
CA GLY A 124 1.50 2.92 13.70
C GLY A 124 2.74 2.16 14.17
N GLN A 125 2.83 1.86 15.48
CA GLN A 125 3.98 1.12 16.02
C GLN A 125 4.00 -0.31 15.50
N VAL A 126 5.07 -0.65 14.78
CA VAL A 126 5.24 -1.96 14.17
C VAL A 126 5.54 -3.05 15.20
N SER A 127 4.87 -4.20 15.06
CA SER A 127 5.16 -5.37 15.90
C SER A 127 6.53 -5.94 15.57
N GLU A 128 7.22 -6.47 16.58
CA GLU A 128 8.55 -7.02 16.39
C GLU A 128 8.58 -8.21 15.44
N THR A 129 7.61 -9.13 15.58
CA THR A 129 7.47 -10.29 14.69
C THR A 129 7.31 -9.90 13.23
N PHE A 130 6.60 -8.81 12.94
CA PHE A 130 6.45 -8.33 11.56
C PHE A 130 7.78 -7.87 10.98
N VAL A 131 8.54 -7.07 11.74
CA VAL A 131 9.88 -6.62 11.30
C VAL A 131 10.85 -7.78 11.19
N TRP A 132 10.79 -8.73 12.12
CA TRP A 132 11.63 -9.92 12.11
C TRP A 132 11.40 -10.76 10.85
N ASN A 133 10.14 -11.03 10.46
CA ASN A 133 9.83 -11.77 9.22
C ASN A 133 10.45 -11.11 7.98
N ILE A 134 10.27 -9.80 7.82
CA ILE A 134 10.86 -9.03 6.71
C ILE A 134 12.39 -9.13 6.75
N ALA A 135 12.97 -8.98 7.93
CA ALA A 135 14.42 -9.04 8.11
C ALA A 135 15.00 -10.43 7.78
N GLU A 136 14.28 -11.52 8.08
CA GLU A 136 14.66 -12.89 7.67
C GLU A 136 14.60 -13.05 6.15
N GLU A 137 13.56 -12.53 5.49
CA GLU A 137 13.50 -12.52 4.02
C GLU A 137 14.69 -11.74 3.43
N TRP A 138 15.02 -10.58 4.01
CA TRP A 138 16.17 -9.76 3.58
C TRP A 138 17.52 -10.45 3.74
N LYS A 139 17.66 -11.39 4.69
CA LYS A 139 18.90 -12.17 4.86
C LYS A 139 19.19 -13.08 3.67
N GLU A 140 18.16 -13.55 2.98
CA GLU A 140 18.30 -14.40 1.80
C GLU A 140 18.53 -13.59 0.51
N ILE A 141 18.36 -12.27 0.54
CA ILE A 141 18.53 -11.40 -0.63
C ILE A 141 20.00 -11.05 -0.84
N GLU A 142 20.59 -11.51 -1.95
CA GLU A 142 22.00 -11.24 -2.30
C GLU A 142 22.22 -9.87 -2.99
N LYS A 143 21.14 -9.17 -3.33
CA LYS A 143 21.16 -7.89 -4.05
C LYS A 143 21.13 -6.70 -3.07
N PRO A 144 21.63 -5.51 -3.47
CA PRO A 144 21.42 -4.30 -2.71
C PRO A 144 19.92 -4.03 -2.46
N ILE A 145 19.58 -3.73 -1.22
CA ILE A 145 18.21 -3.51 -0.75
C ILE A 145 17.92 -2.00 -0.68
N PHE A 146 16.82 -1.57 -1.31
CA PHE A 146 16.30 -0.22 -1.23
C PHE A 146 14.91 -0.22 -0.61
N ALA A 147 14.80 0.37 0.58
CA ALA A 147 13.56 0.47 1.32
C ALA A 147 13.01 1.90 1.25
N TYR A 148 11.74 2.01 0.92
CA TYR A 148 11.04 3.28 0.75
C TYR A 148 9.95 3.45 1.81
N TYR A 149 9.86 4.64 2.40
CA TYR A 149 8.95 4.91 3.52
C TYR A 149 7.99 6.06 3.24
N LEU A 150 6.71 5.85 3.56
CA LEU A 150 5.65 6.85 3.52
C LEU A 150 5.00 6.93 4.91
N GLY A 151 5.17 8.05 5.61
CA GLY A 151 4.60 8.27 6.93
C GLY A 151 4.41 9.73 7.27
N ASP A 152 3.68 10.00 8.34
CA ASP A 152 3.29 11.35 8.73
C ASP A 152 4.49 12.13 9.30
N HIS A 153 4.57 13.43 9.02
CA HIS A 153 5.53 14.32 9.63
C HIS A 153 4.95 14.90 10.92
N ASP A 154 4.97 14.08 11.98
CA ASP A 154 4.52 14.42 13.32
C ASP A 154 5.40 13.73 14.39
N PRO A 155 5.25 14.06 15.70
CA PRO A 155 6.08 13.46 16.75
C PRO A 155 6.07 11.94 16.80
N SER A 156 4.96 11.29 16.42
CA SER A 156 4.81 9.84 16.39
C SER A 156 5.36 9.22 15.11
N GLY A 157 5.02 9.74 13.95
CA GLY A 157 5.40 9.22 12.63
C GLY A 157 6.92 9.21 12.44
N LEU A 158 7.61 10.28 12.86
CA LEU A 158 9.08 10.31 12.84
C LEU A 158 9.71 9.24 13.74
N LYS A 159 9.10 8.96 14.90
CA LYS A 159 9.58 7.90 15.82
C LYS A 159 9.29 6.50 15.29
N ILE A 160 8.17 6.31 14.59
CA ILE A 160 7.83 5.03 13.94
C ILE A 160 8.88 4.70 12.88
N GLU A 161 9.23 5.65 12.02
CA GLU A 161 10.26 5.47 11.00
C GLU A 161 11.60 5.05 11.63
N VAL A 162 12.08 5.81 12.63
CA VAL A 162 13.35 5.52 13.31
C VAL A 162 13.33 4.14 13.98
N SER A 163 12.24 3.80 14.65
CA SER A 163 12.06 2.50 15.31
C SER A 163 12.07 1.34 14.31
N LEU A 164 11.32 1.46 13.21
CA LEU A 164 11.25 0.46 12.15
C LEU A 164 12.63 0.25 11.51
N LYS A 165 13.28 1.33 11.07
CA LYS A 165 14.61 1.29 10.45
C LYS A 165 15.65 0.65 11.38
N SER A 166 15.65 1.04 12.66
CA SER A 166 16.58 0.48 13.65
C SER A 166 16.35 -1.02 13.88
N LYS A 167 15.09 -1.47 13.94
CA LYS A 167 14.77 -2.90 14.12
C LYS A 167 15.14 -3.71 12.88
N LEU A 168 14.85 -3.22 11.68
CA LEU A 168 15.25 -3.87 10.43
C LEU A 168 16.76 -4.07 10.40
N HIS A 169 17.53 -3.00 10.65
CA HIS A 169 18.99 -3.07 10.67
C HIS A 169 19.50 -4.06 11.72
N HIS A 170 18.92 -4.05 12.92
CA HIS A 170 19.29 -4.99 13.98
C HIS A 170 19.01 -6.45 13.60
N PHE A 171 17.82 -6.76 13.09
CA PHE A 171 17.44 -8.13 12.80
C PHE A 171 18.07 -8.67 11.52
N THR A 172 18.19 -7.86 10.47
CA THR A 172 18.72 -8.31 9.18
C THR A 172 20.24 -8.45 9.24
N GLY A 173 20.93 -7.59 10.01
CA GLY A 173 22.40 -7.56 10.06
C GLY A 173 23.06 -7.12 8.74
N LYS A 174 22.27 -6.65 7.78
CA LYS A 174 22.71 -6.13 6.47
C LYS A 174 22.55 -4.62 6.40
N ASP A 175 23.35 -4.01 5.53
CA ASP A 175 23.15 -2.64 5.09
C ASP A 175 22.04 -2.57 4.03
N PHE A 176 21.26 -1.51 4.09
CA PHE A 176 20.22 -1.19 3.11
C PHE A 176 20.07 0.32 2.96
N SER A 177 19.64 0.74 1.78
CA SER A 177 19.26 2.12 1.51
C SER A 177 17.86 2.39 2.08
N TRP A 178 17.66 3.56 2.66
CA TRP A 178 16.38 3.97 3.22
C TRP A 178 16.03 5.38 2.77
N GLN A 179 14.88 5.54 2.10
CA GLN A 179 14.42 6.82 1.59
C GLN A 179 12.96 7.08 1.98
N ARG A 180 12.71 8.26 2.54
CA ARG A 180 11.35 8.77 2.78
C ARG A 180 10.80 9.42 1.52
N LEU A 181 9.63 8.99 1.05
CA LEU A 181 8.95 9.53 -0.14
C LEU A 181 7.81 10.50 0.20
N ALA A 182 7.25 10.38 1.41
CA ALA A 182 6.23 11.28 1.94
C ALA A 182 6.15 11.12 3.47
N ILE A 183 5.78 12.15 4.23
CA ILE A 183 6.02 13.56 3.96
C ILE A 183 7.53 13.82 4.10
N THR A 184 8.16 14.36 3.05
CA THR A 184 9.58 14.72 3.03
C THR A 184 9.82 16.08 3.69
N GLU A 185 11.08 16.45 3.88
CA GLU A 185 11.44 17.78 4.40
C GLU A 185 10.96 18.91 3.46
N ASP A 186 10.98 18.69 2.14
CA ASP A 186 10.51 19.68 1.17
C ASP A 186 8.99 19.81 1.20
N ASP A 187 8.26 18.69 1.34
CA ASP A 187 6.81 18.70 1.58
C ASP A 187 6.48 19.46 2.86
N PHE A 188 7.22 19.20 3.93
CA PHE A 188 7.00 19.86 5.21
C PHE A 188 7.27 21.37 5.13
N LYS A 189 8.18 21.84 4.26
CA LYS A 189 8.42 23.27 4.05
C LYS A 189 7.36 23.93 3.18
N ASP A 190 6.66 23.18 2.33
CA ASP A 190 5.57 23.71 1.53
C ASP A 190 4.40 24.13 2.44
N LYS A 191 4.17 25.45 2.52
CA LYS A 191 3.08 26.04 3.31
C LYS A 191 1.71 25.87 2.64
N GLY A 192 1.66 25.42 1.39
CA GLY A 192 0.43 25.07 0.67
C GLY A 192 -0.19 23.76 1.15
N LEU A 193 0.62 22.83 1.69
CA LEU A 193 0.10 21.57 2.23
C LEU A 193 -0.67 21.80 3.55
N LEU A 194 -1.82 21.15 3.65
CA LEU A 194 -2.65 21.19 4.85
C LEU A 194 -1.86 20.65 6.05
N GLY A 195 -1.65 21.50 7.05
CA GLY A 195 -0.99 21.15 8.29
C GLY A 195 -1.90 21.36 9.50
N PHE A 196 -1.59 20.66 10.58
CA PHE A 196 -2.30 20.73 11.85
C PHE A 196 -1.35 21.10 12.99
N PRO A 197 -1.81 21.77 14.06
CA PRO A 197 -0.97 22.04 15.22
C PRO A 197 -0.55 20.74 15.91
N VAL A 198 0.63 20.74 16.55
CA VAL A 198 1.14 19.55 17.22
C VAL A 198 0.26 19.23 18.42
N LYS A 199 -0.26 17.99 18.45
CA LYS A 199 -1.03 17.52 19.60
C LYS A 199 -0.13 17.48 20.84
N ARG A 200 -0.58 18.12 21.93
CA ARG A 200 0.16 18.24 23.19
C ARG A 200 0.14 16.97 24.05
N SER A 201 0.44 15.83 23.43
CA SER A 201 0.50 14.51 24.05
C SER A 201 1.72 13.75 23.53
N GLY A 202 2.36 12.95 24.39
CA GLY A 202 3.57 12.20 24.02
C GLY A 202 4.79 13.11 23.85
N SER A 203 5.59 12.86 22.81
CA SER A 203 6.91 13.49 22.61
C SER A 203 6.89 14.83 21.87
N TRP A 204 5.81 15.60 22.01
CA TRP A 204 5.63 16.88 21.33
C TRP A 204 6.71 17.93 21.68
N ARG A 205 7.27 17.90 22.90
CA ARG A 205 8.32 18.86 23.32
C ARG A 205 9.60 18.67 22.53
N GLU A 206 10.03 17.42 22.33
CA GLU A 206 11.21 17.07 21.54
C GLU A 206 11.02 17.47 20.07
N TYR A 207 9.80 17.28 19.55
CA TYR A 207 9.45 17.69 18.20
C TYR A 207 9.53 19.21 18.03
N LEU A 208 8.94 19.99 18.93
CA LEU A 208 8.98 21.47 18.86
C LEU A 208 10.36 22.08 19.09
N ALA A 209 11.28 21.33 19.68
CA ALA A 209 12.68 21.78 19.77
C ALA A 209 13.40 21.73 18.41
N ARG A 210 12.84 21.02 17.43
CA ARG A 210 13.45 20.78 16.11
C ARG A 210 12.60 21.27 14.93
N HIS A 211 11.29 21.39 15.14
CA HIS A 211 10.31 21.74 14.11
C HIS A 211 9.31 22.78 14.64
N ASP A 212 8.60 23.44 13.73
CA ASP A 212 7.50 24.35 14.07
C ASP A 212 6.30 23.61 14.69
N ASP A 213 5.34 24.35 15.25
CA ASP A 213 4.06 23.83 15.73
C ASP A 213 3.12 23.43 14.58
N ARG A 214 3.61 22.55 13.71
CA ARG A 214 2.95 22.04 12.53
C ARG A 214 3.29 20.56 12.34
N CYS A 215 2.26 19.78 12.08
CA CYS A 215 2.31 18.41 11.60
C CYS A 215 1.70 18.35 10.21
N VAL A 216 2.21 17.47 9.35
CA VAL A 216 1.63 17.22 8.02
C VAL A 216 1.45 15.72 7.87
N GLU A 217 0.22 15.32 7.54
CA GLU A 217 -0.13 13.92 7.28
C GLU A 217 0.10 13.58 5.81
N VAL A 218 0.37 12.32 5.48
CA VAL A 218 0.50 11.86 4.09
C VAL A 218 -0.77 12.17 3.27
N ASP A 219 -1.94 12.15 3.91
CA ASP A 219 -3.23 12.53 3.30
C ASP A 219 -3.29 13.99 2.81
N ALA A 220 -2.35 14.85 3.22
CA ALA A 220 -2.27 16.22 2.73
C ALA A 220 -1.78 16.28 1.26
N LEU A 221 -1.07 15.25 0.79
CA LEU A 221 -0.61 15.15 -0.60
C LEU A 221 -1.73 14.60 -1.50
N PRO A 222 -1.85 15.11 -2.74
CA PRO A 222 -2.71 14.50 -3.75
C PRO A 222 -2.39 13.01 -3.98
N PRO A 223 -3.39 12.13 -4.09
CA PRO A 223 -3.17 10.70 -4.33
C PRO A 223 -2.33 10.39 -5.58
N ASP A 224 -2.54 11.13 -6.67
CA ASP A 224 -1.81 10.92 -7.92
C ASP A 224 -0.33 11.30 -7.78
N GLU A 225 -0.03 12.35 -7.00
CA GLU A 225 1.35 12.74 -6.68
C GLU A 225 2.07 11.65 -5.87
N ILE A 226 1.40 11.08 -4.87
CA ILE A 226 1.94 9.97 -4.09
C ILE A 226 2.23 8.75 -5.00
N ARG A 227 1.29 8.42 -5.90
CA ARG A 227 1.46 7.33 -6.87
C ARG A 227 2.65 7.57 -7.79
N GLU A 228 2.78 8.80 -8.29
CA GLU A 228 3.88 9.19 -9.18
C GLU A 228 5.23 9.10 -8.47
N ARG A 229 5.33 9.56 -7.22
CA ARG A 229 6.57 9.42 -6.42
C ARG A 229 6.98 7.96 -6.25
N VAL A 230 6.02 7.08 -5.93
CA VAL A 230 6.28 5.65 -5.81
C VAL A 230 6.68 5.05 -7.15
N LYS A 231 5.92 5.33 -8.22
CA LYS A 231 6.25 4.86 -9.57
C LYS A 231 7.66 5.27 -9.99
N ASN A 232 7.99 6.55 -9.85
CA ASN A 232 9.31 7.08 -10.20
C ASN A 232 10.41 6.39 -9.40
N SER A 233 10.20 6.16 -8.09
CA SER A 233 11.17 5.44 -7.26
C SER A 233 11.38 4.00 -7.71
N ILE A 234 10.33 3.31 -8.19
CA ILE A 234 10.43 1.95 -8.73
C ILE A 234 11.20 1.94 -10.05
N GLU A 235 10.84 2.83 -10.98
CA GLU A 235 11.41 2.90 -12.32
C GLU A 235 12.92 3.17 -12.32
N LEU A 236 13.45 3.85 -11.29
CA LEU A 236 14.90 4.04 -11.10
C LEU A 236 15.68 2.72 -10.98
N HIS A 237 15.04 1.63 -10.58
CA HIS A 237 15.68 0.33 -10.39
C HIS A 237 15.43 -0.66 -11.53
N ILE A 238 14.64 -0.27 -12.54
CA ILE A 238 14.25 -1.15 -13.63
C ILE A 238 15.20 -0.98 -14.80
N GLU A 239 15.91 -2.05 -15.14
CA GLU A 239 16.54 -2.20 -16.46
C GLU A 239 15.47 -2.62 -17.45
N SER A 240 15.10 -1.70 -18.35
CA SER A 240 13.91 -1.84 -19.19
C SER A 240 14.00 -3.00 -20.19
N ILE A 241 15.19 -3.32 -20.72
CA ILE A 241 15.34 -4.39 -21.70
C ILE A 241 15.09 -5.75 -21.05
N GLU A 242 15.70 -6.03 -19.90
CA GLU A 242 15.49 -7.26 -19.14
C GLU A 242 14.06 -7.36 -18.58
N TRP A 243 13.48 -6.22 -18.17
CA TRP A 243 12.10 -6.16 -17.70
C TRP A 243 11.10 -6.60 -18.79
N GLU A 244 11.21 -6.04 -19.99
CA GLU A 244 10.31 -6.39 -21.10
C GLU A 244 10.54 -7.82 -21.60
N LYS A 245 11.78 -8.34 -21.56
CA LYS A 245 12.04 -9.76 -21.83
C LYS A 245 11.35 -10.69 -20.84
N LEU A 246 11.38 -10.37 -19.54
CA LEU A 246 10.73 -11.17 -18.51
C LEU A 246 9.20 -11.10 -18.63
N LYS A 247 8.63 -9.94 -18.95
CA LYS A 247 7.20 -9.81 -19.25
C LYS A 247 6.77 -10.69 -20.43
N GLU A 248 7.55 -10.72 -21.50
CA GLU A 248 7.27 -11.58 -22.65
C GLU A 248 7.42 -13.07 -22.29
N THR A 249 8.40 -13.41 -21.46
CA THR A 249 8.59 -14.78 -20.94
C THR A 249 7.38 -15.21 -20.11
N GLU A 250 6.91 -14.35 -19.20
CA GLU A 250 5.72 -14.61 -18.40
C GLU A 250 4.49 -14.84 -19.30
N ARG A 251 4.31 -14.01 -20.33
CA ARG A 251 3.18 -14.14 -21.28
C ARG A 251 3.18 -15.52 -21.95
N LEU A 252 4.33 -15.97 -22.46
CA LEU A 252 4.48 -17.28 -23.11
C LEU A 252 4.29 -18.45 -22.14
N GLU A 253 4.79 -18.33 -20.91
CA GLU A 253 4.61 -19.35 -19.87
C GLU A 253 3.15 -19.45 -19.42
N ARG A 254 2.44 -18.33 -19.30
CA ARG A 254 0.99 -18.34 -19.03
C ARG A 254 0.20 -19.00 -20.16
N GLU A 255 0.57 -18.79 -21.41
CA GLU A 255 -0.05 -19.47 -22.55
C GLU A 255 0.18 -20.98 -22.49
N SER A 256 1.39 -21.39 -22.12
CA SER A 256 1.73 -22.79 -21.90
C SER A 256 0.88 -23.41 -20.78
N TRP A 257 0.71 -22.71 -19.65
CA TRP A 257 -0.18 -23.13 -18.56
C TRP A 257 -1.64 -23.29 -19.02
N LYS A 258 -2.15 -22.36 -19.82
CA LYS A 258 -3.51 -22.45 -20.37
C LYS A 258 -3.67 -23.64 -21.32
N GLN A 259 -2.65 -23.94 -22.13
CA GLN A 259 -2.65 -25.11 -23.01
C GLN A 259 -2.66 -26.42 -22.19
N ILE A 260 -1.86 -26.50 -21.12
CA ILE A 260 -1.87 -27.66 -20.21
C ILE A 260 -3.26 -27.83 -19.56
N ALA A 261 -3.86 -26.74 -19.07
CA ALA A 261 -5.21 -26.78 -18.49
C ALA A 261 -6.26 -27.27 -19.52
N SER A 262 -6.17 -26.82 -20.77
CA SER A 262 -7.06 -27.27 -21.84
C SER A 262 -6.85 -28.73 -22.21
N ALA A 263 -5.60 -29.22 -22.22
CA ALA A 263 -5.29 -30.62 -22.53
C ALA A 263 -5.81 -31.57 -21.44
N LEU A 264 -5.81 -31.15 -20.18
CA LEU A 264 -6.40 -31.91 -19.06
C LEU A 264 -7.94 -31.92 -19.07
N ALA A 265 -8.58 -31.14 -19.95
CA ALA A 265 -10.03 -31.11 -20.13
C ALA A 265 -10.53 -32.00 -21.28
N ALA A 266 -9.64 -32.55 -22.10
CA ALA A 266 -9.92 -33.48 -23.20
C ALA A 266 -9.81 -34.94 -22.73
#